data_AF-S3DGR7-F1
#
_entry.id   AF-S3DGR7-F1
#
_cell.length_a   1.000
_cell.length_b   1.000
_cell.length_c   1.000
_cell.angle_alpha   90.00
_cell.angle_beta   90.00
_cell.angle_gamma   90.00
#
_symmetry.space_group_name_H-M   'P 1'
#
loop_
_entity.id
_entity.type
_entity.pdbx_description
1 polymer ?
#
loop_
_entity_poly.entity_id
_entity_poly.type
_entity_poly.pdbx_seq_one_letter_code
_entity_poly.pdbx_strand_id
1 'polypeptide(L)'
;MAQQRGAADAVKEPHSVSLKVLRLSRPSLSLQHPLPTPPSSSQDVHPSQTASLAYPSTTPTPFILSPLLTLPPSFGSAYVGETFSCTLCANNEIPASTASKTISSIRIEAEMKIPSQKLPIPLVLGPDTSTTPDQTHNNPVADLPPSSSHQRIVSYPLKEEGSHVLAVTVTYHESTPTSGRVRTFRKLYQFTSKGCMVVRTKTGPLPSSSLRKWALEAQLENVGEETIVLDKVILETTPGFVSEAVNWDGDCPVLGPGDVEQVCFVVQEIGDGEEVTEEEKERRREKEVIDGKLIFGILSLGWRGAMGNRGFLSTGSLGARI
;
A
#
# COMPACT_ATOMS: atom_id res chain seq x y z
N MET A 1 5.47 -13.28 56.38
CA MET A 1 4.25 -12.60 55.89
C MET A 1 4.63 -11.14 55.59
N ALA A 2 4.99 -10.83 54.35
CA ALA A 2 5.35 -9.48 53.93
C ALA A 2 4.51 -9.14 52.71
N GLN A 3 3.50 -8.31 52.95
CA GLN A 3 2.49 -7.89 51.99
C GLN A 3 3.11 -6.78 51.15
N GLN A 4 3.46 -7.09 49.90
CA GLN A 4 3.96 -6.13 48.93
C GLN A 4 2.79 -5.22 48.53
N ARG A 5 2.77 -4.00 49.08
CA ARG A 5 1.82 -2.95 48.73
C ARG A 5 1.93 -2.65 47.23
N GLY A 6 0.82 -2.79 46.52
CA GLY A 6 0.69 -2.35 45.14
C GLY A 6 1.02 -0.86 45.01
N ALA A 7 1.88 -0.53 44.06
CA ALA A 7 2.12 0.85 43.66
C ALA A 7 0.81 1.41 43.11
N ALA A 8 0.30 2.44 43.79
CA ALA A 8 -0.87 3.18 43.36
C ALA A 8 -0.65 3.73 41.95
N ASP A 9 -1.66 3.57 41.09
CA ASP A 9 -1.77 4.20 39.78
C ASP A 9 -1.75 5.73 39.97
N ALA A 10 -0.57 6.33 39.86
CA ALA A 10 -0.43 7.77 39.84
C ALA A 10 -1.11 8.30 38.58
N VAL A 11 -2.07 9.20 38.74
CA VAL A 11 -2.74 9.88 37.62
C VAL A 11 -1.68 10.56 36.76
N LYS A 12 -1.37 9.98 35.60
CA LYS A 12 -0.38 10.52 34.67
C LYS A 12 -0.90 11.88 34.19
N GLU A 13 -0.12 12.93 34.46
CA GLU A 13 -0.39 14.27 33.94
C GLU A 13 -0.63 14.20 32.43
N PRO A 14 -1.59 14.95 31.85
CA PRO A 14 -1.81 14.96 30.41
C PRO A 14 -0.54 15.36 29.65
N HIS A 15 -0.39 14.86 28.43
CA HIS A 15 0.70 15.23 27.54
C HIS A 15 0.43 16.58 26.88
N SER A 16 1.43 17.45 26.86
CA SER A 16 1.42 18.76 26.18
C SER A 16 1.58 18.63 24.66
N VAL A 17 1.86 17.41 24.17
CA VAL A 17 1.95 17.08 22.75
C VAL A 17 0.86 16.06 22.41
N SER A 18 0.10 16.31 21.35
CA SER A 18 -0.85 15.35 20.80
C SER A 18 -0.27 14.68 19.55
N LEU A 19 -0.65 13.42 19.32
CA LEU A 19 -0.39 12.73 18.06
C LEU A 19 -1.69 12.57 17.28
N LYS A 20 -1.71 13.08 16.05
CA LYS A 20 -2.74 12.82 15.03
C LYS A 20 -2.10 12.01 13.90
N VAL A 21 -2.84 11.02 13.39
CA VAL A 21 -2.41 10.18 12.28
C VAL A 21 -3.47 10.25 11.19
N LEU A 22 -3.03 10.57 9.98
CA LEU A 22 -3.91 10.70 8.82
C LEU A 22 -3.38 9.83 7.70
N ARG A 23 -4.19 8.86 7.23
CA ARG A 23 -3.85 8.10 6.02
C ARG A 23 -3.77 9.09 4.85
N LEU A 24 -2.71 8.98 4.07
CA LEU A 24 -2.56 9.74 2.84
C LEU A 24 -3.37 9.03 1.74
N SER A 25 -4.69 9.23 1.78
CA SER A 25 -5.57 8.82 0.69
C SER A 25 -5.27 9.65 -0.54
N ARG A 26 -5.28 9.02 -1.72
CA ARG A 26 -5.19 9.76 -2.97
C ARG A 26 -6.55 10.35 -3.31
N PRO A 27 -6.60 11.61 -3.79
CA PRO A 27 -7.85 12.19 -4.22
C PRO A 27 -8.41 11.40 -5.41
N SER A 28 -9.73 11.41 -5.59
CA SER A 28 -10.44 10.89 -6.76
C SER A 28 -11.16 12.01 -7.49
N LEU A 29 -11.44 11.83 -8.78
CA LEU A 29 -12.32 12.75 -9.51
C LEU A 29 -13.76 12.56 -9.04
N SER A 30 -14.45 13.65 -8.72
CA SER A 30 -15.86 13.60 -8.32
C SER A 30 -16.74 13.34 -9.53
N LEU A 31 -17.66 12.39 -9.41
CA LEU A 31 -18.67 12.10 -10.41
C LEU A 31 -19.74 13.21 -10.42
N GLN A 32 -20.10 13.67 -11.62
CA GLN A 32 -21.27 14.49 -11.87
C GLN A 32 -22.28 13.70 -12.71
N HIS A 33 -23.56 14.03 -12.59
CA HIS A 33 -24.65 13.33 -13.27
C HIS A 33 -25.28 14.29 -14.29
N PRO A 34 -24.62 14.51 -15.44
CA PRO A 34 -25.05 15.54 -16.37
C PRO A 34 -26.45 15.24 -16.90
N LEU A 35 -27.33 16.24 -16.82
CA LEU A 35 -28.65 16.13 -17.41
C LEU A 35 -28.56 16.17 -18.94
N PRO A 36 -29.39 15.38 -19.66
CA PRO A 36 -29.45 15.42 -21.12
C PRO A 36 -29.74 16.85 -21.62
N THR A 37 -29.18 17.19 -22.79
CA THR A 37 -29.52 18.46 -23.46
C THR A 37 -30.97 18.41 -23.95
N PRO A 38 -31.88 19.26 -23.43
CA PRO A 38 -33.25 19.26 -23.90
C PRO A 38 -33.32 19.77 -25.35
N PRO A 39 -34.24 19.25 -26.19
CA PRO A 39 -34.48 19.80 -27.51
C PRO A 39 -34.99 21.24 -27.38
N SER A 40 -34.70 22.07 -28.38
CA SER A 40 -34.96 23.52 -28.36
C SER A 40 -36.41 23.89 -28.04
N SER A 41 -37.36 23.00 -28.32
CA SER A 41 -38.80 23.19 -28.12
C SER A 41 -39.31 22.90 -26.69
N SER A 42 -38.48 22.39 -25.78
CA SER A 42 -38.91 21.99 -24.42
C SER A 42 -38.04 22.52 -23.29
N GLN A 43 -37.25 23.59 -23.52
CA GLN A 43 -36.37 24.18 -22.51
C GLN A 43 -37.10 24.61 -21.22
N ASP A 44 -38.36 25.03 -21.30
CA ASP A 44 -39.15 25.47 -20.13
C ASP A 44 -39.76 24.30 -19.31
N VAL A 45 -39.71 23.06 -19.82
CA VAL A 45 -40.32 21.89 -19.17
C VAL A 45 -39.27 21.01 -18.49
N HIS A 46 -38.00 21.11 -18.89
CA HIS A 46 -36.91 20.31 -18.34
C HIS A 46 -36.03 21.08 -17.36
N PRO A 47 -35.48 20.42 -16.32
CA PRO A 47 -34.54 21.05 -15.41
C PRO A 47 -33.31 21.55 -16.16
N SER A 48 -32.83 22.75 -15.81
CA SER A 48 -31.61 23.33 -16.37
C SER A 48 -30.41 22.39 -16.15
N GLN A 49 -29.53 22.27 -17.13
CA GLN A 49 -28.28 21.50 -17.02
C GLN A 49 -27.37 21.99 -15.89
N THR A 50 -27.49 23.27 -15.51
CA THR A 50 -26.77 23.82 -14.37
C THR A 50 -27.20 23.21 -13.04
N ALA A 51 -28.40 22.62 -12.95
CA ALA A 51 -28.88 21.95 -11.75
C ALA A 51 -28.15 20.62 -11.47
N SER A 52 -27.55 19.99 -12.48
CA SER A 52 -26.73 18.78 -12.32
C SER A 52 -25.26 19.04 -11.99
N LEU A 53 -24.84 20.30 -11.96
CA LEU A 53 -23.44 20.63 -11.72
C LEU A 53 -23.07 20.33 -10.27
N ALA A 54 -22.00 19.54 -10.10
CA ALA A 54 -21.39 19.34 -8.79
C ALA A 54 -20.78 20.65 -8.23
N TYR A 55 -20.52 21.65 -9.09
CA TYR A 55 -19.99 22.95 -8.70
C TYR A 55 -20.63 24.11 -9.48
N PRO A 56 -21.08 25.20 -8.82
CA PRO A 56 -21.87 26.25 -9.46
C PRO A 56 -21.12 27.05 -10.54
N SER A 57 -19.79 27.11 -10.49
CA SER A 57 -19.00 27.92 -11.43
C SER A 57 -18.57 27.18 -12.70
N THR A 58 -18.98 25.91 -12.87
CA THR A 58 -18.54 25.06 -13.98
C THR A 58 -19.52 25.15 -15.15
N THR A 59 -19.01 25.11 -16.38
CA THR A 59 -19.86 25.00 -17.57
C THR A 59 -20.49 23.60 -17.63
N PRO A 60 -21.78 23.45 -17.98
CA PRO A 60 -22.39 22.14 -18.15
C PRO A 60 -21.66 21.36 -19.25
N THR A 61 -21.13 20.19 -18.91
CA THR A 61 -20.52 19.26 -19.86
C THR A 61 -21.23 17.91 -19.76
N PRO A 62 -21.38 17.17 -20.86
CA PRO A 62 -22.00 15.84 -20.85
C PRO A 62 -21.09 14.75 -20.26
N PHE A 63 -19.93 15.12 -19.70
CA PHE A 63 -18.96 14.16 -19.18
C PHE A 63 -19.29 13.80 -17.73
N ILE A 64 -19.17 12.52 -17.37
CA ILE A 64 -19.53 12.02 -16.03
C ILE A 64 -18.53 12.42 -14.94
N LEU A 65 -17.32 12.86 -15.29
CA LEU A 65 -16.33 13.33 -14.32
C LEU A 65 -16.35 14.86 -14.24
N SER A 66 -16.44 15.37 -13.03
CA SER A 66 -16.23 16.80 -12.75
C SER A 66 -14.72 17.09 -12.67
N PRO A 67 -14.31 18.36 -12.86
CA PRO A 67 -12.91 18.77 -12.68
C PRO A 67 -12.49 18.82 -11.19
N LEU A 68 -13.36 18.43 -10.26
CA LEU A 68 -13.09 18.49 -8.84
C LEU A 68 -12.45 17.21 -8.33
N LEU A 69 -11.50 17.38 -7.42
CA LEU A 69 -10.92 16.31 -6.64
C LEU A 69 -11.65 16.19 -5.31
N THR A 70 -12.11 14.99 -5.00
CA THR A 70 -12.69 14.63 -3.70
C THR A 70 -11.76 13.71 -2.94
N LEU A 71 -11.66 13.91 -1.63
CA LEU A 71 -11.09 12.92 -0.75
C LEU A 71 -12.12 11.82 -0.49
N PRO A 72 -11.71 10.55 -0.40
CA PRO A 72 -12.62 9.48 0.00
C PRO A 72 -13.31 9.83 1.32
N PRO A 73 -14.62 9.60 1.44
CA PRO A 73 -15.40 9.98 2.62
C PRO A 73 -15.05 9.16 3.88
N SER A 74 -14.24 8.11 3.74
CA SER A 74 -13.85 7.21 4.81
C SER A 74 -12.39 6.76 4.67
N PHE A 75 -11.90 6.05 5.70
CA PHE A 75 -10.54 5.53 5.77
C PHE A 75 -10.16 4.60 4.61
N GLY A 76 -11.14 4.14 3.81
CA GLY A 76 -10.97 3.25 2.66
C GLY A 76 -10.48 1.86 3.04
N SER A 77 -10.65 0.90 2.15
CA SER A 77 -9.99 -0.40 2.28
C SER A 77 -8.47 -0.24 2.05
N ALA A 78 -7.66 -1.06 2.72
CA ALA A 78 -6.23 -1.17 2.46
C ALA A 78 -6.01 -2.54 1.82
N TYR A 79 -5.28 -2.57 0.70
CA TYR A 79 -5.15 -3.80 -0.07
C TYR A 79 -3.73 -4.34 -0.09
N VAL A 80 -3.62 -5.67 -0.10
CA VAL A 80 -2.36 -6.37 -0.35
C VAL A 80 -1.85 -6.01 -1.74
N GLY A 81 -0.56 -5.70 -1.79
CA GLY A 81 0.15 -5.23 -2.97
C GLY A 81 0.22 -3.72 -3.09
N GLU A 82 -0.59 -2.97 -2.33
CA GLU A 82 -0.49 -1.51 -2.25
C GLU A 82 0.51 -1.06 -1.18
N THR A 83 0.86 0.23 -1.23
CA THR A 83 1.62 0.88 -0.15
C THR A 83 0.69 1.63 0.78
N PHE A 84 0.65 1.23 2.04
CA PHE A 84 0.03 2.01 3.10
C PHE A 84 0.89 3.23 3.41
N SER A 85 0.32 4.43 3.33
CA SER A 85 1.00 5.68 3.68
C SER A 85 0.17 6.53 4.63
N CYS A 86 0.80 7.12 5.63
CA CYS A 86 0.16 8.07 6.52
C CYS A 86 1.11 9.19 6.98
N THR A 87 0.54 10.32 7.35
CA THR A 87 1.25 11.41 8.02
C THR A 87 1.04 11.29 9.52
N LEU A 88 2.14 11.37 10.26
CA LEU A 88 2.23 11.41 11.71
C LEU A 88 2.46 12.87 12.11
N CYS A 89 1.50 13.48 12.80
CA CYS A 89 1.58 14.87 13.25
C CYS A 89 1.66 14.93 14.78
N ALA A 90 2.83 15.29 15.29
CA ALA A 90 3.03 15.65 16.69
C ALA A 90 2.73 17.15 16.87
N ASN A 91 1.61 17.49 17.52
CA ASN A 91 1.16 18.88 17.67
C ASN A 91 1.50 19.39 19.07
N ASN A 92 2.07 20.57 19.16
CA ASN A 92 2.25 21.27 20.42
C ASN A 92 0.92 21.90 20.85
N GLU A 93 0.27 21.32 21.85
CA GLU A 93 -1.03 21.78 22.37
C GLU A 93 -0.89 22.89 23.42
N ILE A 94 0.32 23.41 23.65
CA ILE A 94 0.52 24.56 24.55
C ILE A 94 -0.06 25.80 23.85
N PRO A 95 -1.00 26.52 24.51
CA PRO A 95 -1.50 27.77 23.99
C PRO A 95 -0.41 28.84 23.98
N ALA A 96 -0.31 29.61 22.90
CA ALA A 96 0.65 30.71 22.78
C ALA A 96 0.52 31.76 23.91
N SER A 97 -0.67 31.91 24.50
CA SER A 97 -0.97 32.85 25.58
C SER A 97 -0.44 32.43 26.97
N THR A 98 -0.08 31.16 27.16
CA THR A 98 0.32 30.60 28.47
C THR A 98 1.64 29.84 28.37
N ALA A 99 2.59 30.36 27.59
CA ALA A 99 3.89 29.73 27.28
C ALA A 99 4.89 29.71 28.46
N SER A 100 4.45 29.24 29.64
CA SER A 100 5.36 28.90 30.75
C SER A 100 6.07 27.56 30.54
N LYS A 101 5.79 26.89 29.41
CA LYS A 101 6.29 25.57 29.04
C LYS A 101 6.77 25.62 27.59
N THR A 102 7.94 25.05 27.33
CA THR A 102 8.55 24.93 26.00
C THR A 102 8.70 23.46 25.66
N ILE A 103 8.40 23.09 24.42
CA ILE A 103 8.59 21.73 23.89
C ILE A 103 9.78 21.72 22.95
N SER A 104 10.74 20.86 23.25
CA SER A 104 11.95 20.67 22.47
C SER A 104 12.24 19.18 22.24
N SER A 105 13.19 18.91 21.36
CA SER A 105 13.70 17.56 21.07
C SER A 105 12.63 16.53 20.72
N ILE A 106 11.66 16.89 19.88
CA ILE A 106 10.60 15.95 19.48
C ILE A 106 11.19 14.86 18.58
N ARG A 107 10.91 13.61 18.93
CA ARG A 107 11.26 12.41 18.21
C ARG A 107 10.00 11.57 18.01
N ILE A 108 9.76 11.17 16.77
CA ILE A 108 8.72 10.22 16.40
C ILE A 108 9.42 8.93 15.99
N GLU A 109 8.93 7.81 16.50
CA GLU A 109 9.33 6.47 16.09
C GLU A 109 8.08 5.70 15.69
N ALA A 110 8.14 4.95 14.60
CA ALA A 110 7.02 4.18 14.10
C ALA A 110 7.44 2.73 13.86
N GLU A 111 6.55 1.81 14.21
CA GLU A 111 6.73 0.37 14.04
C GLU A 111 5.45 -0.21 13.43
N MET A 112 5.58 -1.15 12.50
CA MET A 112 4.48 -1.94 11.98
C MET A 112 4.47 -3.32 12.62
N LYS A 113 3.34 -3.73 13.20
CA LYS A 113 3.09 -5.12 13.56
C LYS A 113 2.23 -5.76 12.48
N ILE A 114 2.73 -6.83 11.88
CA ILE A 114 2.02 -7.61 10.86
C ILE A 114 1.52 -8.94 11.42
N PRO A 115 0.47 -9.54 10.84
CA PRO A 115 -0.11 -10.79 11.34
C PRO A 115 0.88 -11.95 11.45
N SER A 116 1.76 -12.13 10.47
CA SER A 116 2.70 -13.26 10.42
C SER A 116 3.88 -13.14 11.41
N GLN A 117 4.19 -11.95 11.90
CA GLN A 117 5.39 -11.69 12.70
C GLN A 117 5.05 -11.26 14.12
N LYS A 118 5.68 -11.94 15.09
CA LYS A 118 5.57 -11.59 16.51
C LYS A 118 6.32 -10.30 16.86
N LEU A 119 7.41 -10.02 16.15
CA LEU A 119 8.26 -8.85 16.38
C LEU A 119 7.79 -7.67 15.52
N PRO A 120 7.68 -6.46 16.08
CA PRO A 120 7.38 -5.25 15.30
C PRO A 120 8.52 -4.93 14.33
N ILE A 121 8.15 -4.48 13.13
CA ILE A 121 9.07 -4.01 12.09
C ILE A 121 9.24 -2.49 12.27
N PRO A 122 10.44 -1.98 12.58
CA PRO A 122 10.68 -0.54 12.65
C PRO A 122 10.52 0.09 11.26
N LEU A 123 9.86 1.25 11.19
CA LEU A 123 9.57 1.95 9.95
C LEU A 123 10.51 3.13 9.77
N VAL A 124 10.96 3.34 8.54
CA VAL A 124 11.73 4.53 8.15
C VAL A 124 10.76 5.69 7.96
N LEU A 125 11.00 6.77 8.69
CA LEU A 125 10.24 8.01 8.53
C LEU A 125 10.81 8.82 7.37
N GLY A 126 9.91 9.32 6.52
CA GLY A 126 10.22 10.23 5.43
C GLY A 126 10.71 11.59 5.93
N PRO A 127 11.26 12.43 5.03
CA PRO A 127 11.74 13.76 5.36
C PRO A 127 10.65 14.63 5.96
N ASP A 128 11.06 15.66 6.71
CA ASP A 128 10.13 16.63 7.27
C ASP A 128 9.45 17.36 6.12
N THR A 129 8.12 17.41 6.14
CA THR A 129 7.35 18.15 5.13
C THR A 129 7.40 19.66 5.35
N SER A 130 7.97 20.11 6.48
CA SER A 130 8.00 21.51 6.92
C SER A 130 9.37 22.20 6.81
N THR A 131 10.42 21.54 6.33
CA THR A 131 11.77 22.13 6.25
C THR A 131 12.42 21.93 4.88
N THR A 132 13.22 22.93 4.48
CA THR A 132 14.05 22.92 3.26
C THR A 132 15.04 21.74 3.25
N PRO A 133 15.54 21.31 2.07
CA PRO A 133 16.12 19.97 1.85
C PRO A 133 17.42 19.62 2.61
N ASP A 134 17.97 20.52 3.42
CA ASP A 134 19.33 20.41 3.96
C ASP A 134 19.44 19.78 5.37
N GLN A 135 18.33 19.33 5.98
CA GLN A 135 18.41 18.65 7.28
C GLN A 135 18.19 17.15 7.15
N THR A 136 19.30 16.44 7.11
CA THR A 136 19.39 14.98 7.09
C THR A 136 18.84 14.35 8.38
N HIS A 137 18.14 13.23 8.17
CA HIS A 137 17.82 12.14 9.08
C HIS A 137 17.64 12.44 10.58
N ASN A 138 16.40 12.30 11.04
CA ASN A 138 16.05 11.97 12.44
C ASN A 138 16.56 12.91 13.53
N ASN A 139 17.07 14.09 13.17
CA ASN A 139 17.54 15.03 14.16
C ASN A 139 16.34 15.58 14.96
N PRO A 140 16.43 15.57 16.30
CA PRO A 140 15.41 16.14 17.15
C PRO A 140 15.19 17.61 16.76
N VAL A 141 13.94 18.00 16.52
CA VAL A 141 13.60 19.41 16.30
C VAL A 141 14.00 20.18 17.55
N ALA A 142 14.85 21.21 17.37
CA ALA A 142 15.43 21.97 18.48
C ALA A 142 14.34 22.56 19.38
N ASP A 143 13.39 23.30 18.82
CA ASP A 143 12.23 23.84 19.54
C ASP A 143 10.99 23.77 18.63
N LEU A 144 9.87 23.27 19.16
CA LEU A 144 8.57 23.29 18.48
C LEU A 144 7.71 24.42 19.06
N PRO A 145 7.45 25.51 18.31
CA PRO A 145 6.64 26.63 18.79
C PRO A 145 5.26 26.21 19.32
N PRO A 146 4.66 26.97 20.26
CA PRO A 146 3.29 26.77 20.68
C PRO A 146 2.33 26.70 19.48
N SER A 147 1.37 25.77 19.52
CA SER A 147 0.37 25.59 18.45
C SER A 147 0.93 25.21 17.07
N SER A 148 2.20 24.77 16.97
CA SER A 148 2.79 24.24 15.74
C SER A 148 2.85 22.71 15.73
N SER A 149 3.13 22.12 14.58
CA SER A 149 3.18 20.65 14.40
C SER A 149 4.47 20.18 13.75
N HIS A 150 5.04 19.09 14.27
CA HIS A 150 6.10 18.33 13.62
C HIS A 150 5.49 17.15 12.86
N GLN A 151 5.75 17.06 11.55
CA GLN A 151 5.07 16.11 10.67
C GLN A 151 6.06 15.20 9.95
N ARG A 152 5.81 13.89 10.02
CA ARG A 152 6.58 12.86 9.31
C ARG A 152 5.63 12.01 8.47
N ILE A 153 6.09 11.56 7.32
CA ILE A 153 5.36 10.59 6.50
C ILE A 153 5.95 9.21 6.75
N VAL A 154 5.10 8.20 6.88
CA VAL A 154 5.52 6.81 6.90
C VAL A 154 4.83 6.05 5.77
N SER A 155 5.58 5.15 5.14
CA SER A 155 5.11 4.30 4.05
C SER A 155 5.51 2.85 4.31
N TYR A 156 4.59 1.93 4.09
CA TYR A 156 4.79 0.51 4.31
C TYR A 156 4.09 -0.32 3.22
N PRO A 157 4.82 -1.16 2.47
CA PRO A 157 4.21 -2.04 1.46
C PRO A 157 3.45 -3.18 2.14
N LEU A 158 2.17 -3.33 1.82
CA LEU A 158 1.32 -4.37 2.35
C LEU A 158 1.52 -5.67 1.57
N LYS A 159 2.03 -6.70 2.24
CA LYS A 159 2.33 -8.00 1.62
C LYS A 159 1.40 -9.12 2.06
N GLU A 160 0.61 -8.87 3.10
CA GLU A 160 -0.19 -9.89 3.77
C GLU A 160 -1.57 -9.35 4.10
N GLU A 161 -2.55 -10.25 4.11
CA GLU A 161 -3.90 -9.95 4.55
C GLU A 161 -4.00 -10.01 6.08
N GLY A 162 -4.99 -9.31 6.64
CA GLY A 162 -5.33 -9.36 8.05
C GLY A 162 -4.97 -8.09 8.83
N SER A 163 -4.96 -8.24 10.15
CA SER A 163 -4.87 -7.12 11.09
C SER A 163 -3.45 -6.59 11.25
N HIS A 164 -3.22 -5.36 10.79
CA HIS A 164 -1.98 -4.62 10.96
C HIS A 164 -2.11 -3.60 12.09
N VAL A 165 -1.02 -3.36 12.83
CA VAL A 165 -0.99 -2.33 13.87
C VAL A 165 0.21 -1.42 13.68
N LEU A 166 -0.07 -0.15 13.38
CA LEU A 166 0.91 0.92 13.40
C LEU A 166 1.08 1.41 14.84
N ALA A 167 2.24 1.12 15.43
CA ALA A 167 2.61 1.61 16.75
C ALA A 167 3.50 2.85 16.60
N VAL A 168 3.08 3.98 17.18
CA VAL A 168 3.81 5.24 17.11
C VAL A 168 4.20 5.66 18.51
N THR A 169 5.50 5.86 18.72
CA THR A 169 6.09 6.36 19.96
C THR A 169 6.53 7.79 19.73
N VAL A 170 6.07 8.70 20.58
CA VAL A 170 6.48 10.12 20.55
C VAL A 170 7.22 10.40 21.84
N THR A 171 8.45 10.90 21.71
CA THR A 171 9.30 11.33 22.81
C THR A 171 9.60 12.82 22.62
N TYR A 172 9.47 13.60 23.69
CA TYR A 172 9.74 15.04 23.66
C TYR A 172 10.27 15.51 25.00
N HIS A 173 10.96 16.65 25.01
CA HIS A 173 11.43 17.31 26.20
C HIS A 173 10.48 18.47 26.54
N GLU A 174 9.93 18.45 27.76
CA GLU A 174 9.08 19.51 28.30
C GLU A 174 9.90 20.34 29.29
N SER A 175 10.10 21.62 28.99
CA SER A 175 10.86 22.55 29.84
C SER A 175 9.96 23.62 30.42
N THR A 176 10.06 23.87 31.71
CA THR A 176 9.57 25.06 32.41
C THR A 176 10.77 25.95 32.77
N PRO A 177 10.59 27.22 33.17
CA PRO A 177 11.69 28.08 33.61
C PRO A 177 12.56 27.47 34.73
N THR A 178 12.01 26.55 35.51
CA THR A 178 12.65 25.99 36.72
C THR A 178 13.03 24.52 36.60
N SER A 179 12.56 23.79 35.58
CA SER A 179 12.80 22.35 35.44
C SER A 179 12.52 21.84 34.03
N GLY A 180 13.22 20.79 33.61
CA GLY A 180 12.96 20.06 32.37
C GLY A 180 12.74 18.58 32.62
N ARG A 181 11.87 17.94 31.82
CA ARG A 181 11.67 16.48 31.86
C ARG A 181 11.43 15.92 30.47
N VAL A 182 11.93 14.72 30.23
CA VAL A 182 11.61 13.94 29.03
C VAL A 182 10.29 13.21 29.25
N ARG A 183 9.41 13.26 28.26
CA ARG A 183 8.12 12.57 28.27
C ARG A 183 7.99 11.73 27.00
N THR A 184 7.44 10.54 27.19
CA THR A 184 7.18 9.61 26.10
C THR A 184 5.77 9.07 26.22
N PHE A 185 5.10 8.92 25.09
CA PHE A 185 3.86 8.16 24.99
C PHE A 185 3.83 7.32 23.72
N ARG A 186 3.00 6.27 23.73
CA ARG A 186 2.84 5.34 22.62
C ARG A 186 1.36 5.20 22.28
N LYS A 187 1.02 5.32 21.00
CA LYS A 187 -0.34 5.07 20.47
C LYS A 187 -0.30 3.94 19.45
N LEU A 188 -1.36 3.13 19.42
CA LEU A 188 -1.53 2.01 18.51
C LEU A 188 -2.72 2.30 17.59
N TYR A 189 -2.52 2.14 16.29
CA TYR A 189 -3.56 2.30 15.27
C TYR A 189 -3.70 0.98 14.52
N GLN A 190 -4.85 0.34 14.68
CA GLN A 190 -5.15 -0.93 14.04
C GLN A 190 -5.92 -0.71 12.75
N PHE A 191 -5.56 -1.42 11.69
CA PHE A 191 -6.26 -1.44 10.42
C PHE A 191 -6.19 -2.83 9.78
N THR A 192 -7.09 -3.12 8.85
CA THR A 192 -7.13 -4.43 8.17
C THR A 192 -6.69 -4.28 6.72
N SER A 193 -5.78 -5.13 6.30
CA SER A 193 -5.39 -5.32 4.91
C SER A 193 -6.23 -6.45 4.29
N LYS A 194 -6.88 -6.21 3.16
CA LYS A 194 -7.68 -7.17 2.39
C LYS A 194 -6.93 -7.58 1.12
N GLY A 195 -7.25 -8.72 0.52
CA GLY A 195 -6.78 -9.05 -0.82
C GLY A 195 -7.32 -8.08 -1.87
N CYS A 196 -6.49 -7.66 -2.83
CA CYS A 196 -6.94 -6.95 -4.04
C CYS A 196 -7.21 -7.92 -5.20
N MET A 197 -6.38 -8.96 -5.28
CA MET A 197 -6.28 -9.85 -6.42
C MET A 197 -6.10 -11.27 -5.90
N VAL A 198 -6.92 -12.19 -6.41
CA VAL A 198 -6.73 -13.62 -6.19
C VAL A 198 -6.14 -14.23 -7.44
N VAL A 199 -5.08 -15.02 -7.25
CA VAL A 199 -4.36 -15.71 -8.33
C VAL A 199 -4.55 -17.20 -8.17
N ARG A 200 -5.18 -17.86 -9.15
CA ARG A 200 -5.30 -19.32 -9.20
C ARG A 200 -4.54 -19.85 -10.39
N THR A 201 -3.55 -20.70 -10.15
CA THR A 201 -2.68 -21.22 -11.21
C THR A 201 -2.91 -22.70 -11.44
N LYS A 202 -2.86 -23.13 -12.70
CA LYS A 202 -2.89 -24.53 -13.12
C LYS A 202 -1.77 -24.78 -14.12
N THR A 203 -1.05 -25.87 -13.95
CA THR A 203 0.03 -26.27 -14.86
C THR A 203 -0.29 -27.62 -15.50
N GLY A 204 -0.11 -27.73 -16.81
CA GLY A 204 -0.30 -28.97 -17.57
C GLY A 204 0.87 -29.21 -18.54
N PRO A 205 1.30 -30.48 -18.75
CA PRO A 205 2.34 -30.79 -19.72
C PRO A 205 1.83 -30.56 -21.15
N LEU A 206 2.71 -30.03 -22.01
CA LEU A 206 2.47 -29.91 -23.45
C LEU A 206 3.30 -30.95 -24.21
N PRO A 207 2.75 -31.56 -25.27
CA PRO A 207 3.49 -32.49 -26.10
C PRO A 207 4.67 -31.78 -26.78
N SER A 208 5.86 -32.37 -26.69
CA SER A 208 7.06 -31.85 -27.31
C SER A 208 8.03 -32.99 -27.64
N SER A 209 8.70 -32.91 -28.79
CA SER A 209 9.60 -33.95 -29.30
C SER A 209 11.04 -33.83 -28.79
N SER A 210 11.44 -32.67 -28.26
CA SER A 210 12.82 -32.39 -27.86
C SER A 210 12.93 -32.01 -26.39
N LEU A 211 12.40 -30.85 -26.02
CA LEU A 211 12.50 -30.27 -24.67
C LEU A 211 11.13 -30.28 -24.00
N ARG A 212 11.08 -30.46 -22.68
CA ARG A 212 9.82 -30.48 -21.95
C ARG A 212 9.15 -29.11 -22.02
N LYS A 213 7.83 -29.13 -22.19
CA LYS A 213 7.00 -27.94 -22.26
C LYS A 213 5.81 -28.08 -21.33
N TRP A 214 5.37 -26.96 -20.79
CA TRP A 214 4.18 -26.88 -19.94
C TRP A 214 3.35 -25.65 -20.34
N ALA A 215 2.03 -25.80 -20.27
CA ALA A 215 1.12 -24.68 -20.24
C ALA A 215 0.87 -24.31 -18.78
N LEU A 216 1.05 -23.03 -18.45
CA LEU A 216 0.69 -22.46 -17.15
C LEU A 216 -0.43 -21.46 -17.36
N GLU A 217 -1.61 -21.82 -16.88
CA GLU A 217 -2.80 -20.95 -16.86
C GLU A 217 -2.88 -20.27 -15.50
N ALA A 218 -3.09 -18.96 -15.49
CA ALA A 218 -3.35 -18.18 -14.29
C ALA A 218 -4.66 -17.41 -14.45
N GLN A 219 -5.58 -17.64 -13.52
CA GLN A 219 -6.82 -16.90 -13.36
C GLN A 219 -6.59 -15.78 -12.35
N LEU A 220 -6.79 -14.55 -12.80
CA LEU A 220 -6.63 -13.31 -12.04
C LEU A 220 -8.02 -12.76 -11.74
N GLU A 221 -8.43 -12.74 -10.48
CA GLU A 221 -9.75 -12.24 -10.05
C GLU A 221 -9.56 -10.97 -9.22
N ASN A 222 -10.19 -9.87 -9.64
CA ASN A 222 -10.26 -8.67 -8.82
C ASN A 222 -11.27 -8.89 -7.68
N VAL A 223 -10.76 -9.10 -6.47
CA VAL A 223 -11.58 -9.23 -5.25
C VAL A 223 -11.67 -7.92 -4.46
N GLY A 224 -11.08 -6.85 -5.00
CA GLY A 224 -11.19 -5.51 -4.45
C GLY A 224 -12.57 -4.88 -4.68
N GLU A 225 -12.79 -3.72 -4.07
CA GLU A 225 -14.03 -2.94 -4.20
C GLU A 225 -13.94 -1.91 -5.34
N GLU A 226 -12.74 -1.75 -5.92
CA GLU A 226 -12.43 -0.73 -6.92
C GLU A 226 -12.06 -1.37 -8.26
N THR A 227 -12.35 -0.66 -9.35
CA THR A 227 -11.84 -1.03 -10.68
C THR A 227 -10.33 -0.80 -10.75
N ILE A 228 -9.63 -1.78 -11.31
CA ILE A 228 -8.18 -1.73 -11.53
C ILE A 228 -7.85 -1.97 -13.00
N VAL A 229 -6.68 -1.52 -13.41
CA VAL A 229 -6.11 -1.76 -14.73
C VAL A 229 -4.87 -2.61 -14.54
N LEU A 230 -4.83 -3.81 -15.10
CA LEU A 230 -3.61 -4.63 -15.08
C LEU A 230 -2.54 -3.92 -15.92
N ASP A 231 -1.34 -3.75 -15.36
CA ASP A 231 -0.19 -3.06 -15.98
C ASP A 231 0.87 -4.08 -16.39
N LYS A 232 1.09 -5.09 -15.53
CA LYS A 232 2.18 -6.05 -15.67
C LYS A 232 1.72 -7.44 -15.29
N VAL A 233 1.94 -8.43 -16.15
CA VAL A 233 1.71 -9.84 -15.86
C VAL A 233 2.88 -10.64 -16.45
N ILE A 234 3.82 -11.04 -15.59
CA ILE A 234 5.09 -11.65 -16.04
C ILE A 234 5.38 -12.89 -15.21
N LEU A 235 5.67 -14.00 -15.89
CA LEU A 235 6.22 -15.20 -15.27
C LEU A 235 7.75 -15.12 -15.26
N GLU A 236 8.31 -14.77 -14.09
CA GLU A 236 9.75 -14.70 -13.86
C GLU A 236 10.29 -16.13 -13.66
N THR A 237 11.00 -16.65 -14.66
CA THR A 237 11.48 -18.04 -14.64
C THR A 237 12.77 -18.23 -13.84
N THR A 238 12.93 -19.42 -13.29
CA THR A 238 14.21 -19.89 -12.74
C THR A 238 15.22 -20.13 -13.87
N PRO A 239 16.53 -20.09 -13.57
CA PRO A 239 17.55 -20.50 -14.55
C PRO A 239 17.22 -21.90 -15.08
N GLY A 240 17.31 -22.10 -16.40
CA GLY A 240 16.93 -23.37 -17.05
C GLY A 240 15.55 -23.37 -17.70
N PHE A 241 14.72 -22.33 -17.47
CA PHE A 241 13.42 -22.19 -18.12
C PHE A 241 13.25 -20.84 -18.81
N VAL A 242 12.56 -20.85 -19.95
CA VAL A 242 11.99 -19.64 -20.56
C VAL A 242 10.47 -19.72 -20.51
N SER A 243 9.84 -18.55 -20.42
CA SER A 243 8.40 -18.38 -20.52
C SER A 243 8.05 -17.51 -21.72
N GLU A 244 6.97 -17.86 -22.40
CA GLU A 244 6.35 -17.06 -23.45
C GLU A 244 4.88 -16.85 -23.08
N ALA A 245 4.45 -15.59 -23.03
CA ALA A 245 3.05 -15.28 -22.80
C ALA A 245 2.23 -15.53 -24.08
N VAL A 246 1.11 -16.25 -23.96
CA VAL A 246 0.30 -16.67 -25.12
C VAL A 246 -0.75 -15.62 -25.48
N ASN A 247 -1.41 -15.09 -24.47
CA ASN A 247 -2.56 -14.19 -24.62
C ASN A 247 -2.42 -12.90 -23.82
N TRP A 248 -1.20 -12.59 -23.37
CA TRP A 248 -0.88 -11.32 -22.75
C TRP A 248 0.03 -10.54 -23.71
N ASP A 249 -0.55 -9.56 -24.39
CA ASP A 249 0.09 -8.68 -25.37
C ASP A 249 0.43 -7.29 -24.79
N GLY A 250 -0.01 -7.00 -23.57
CA GLY A 250 0.20 -5.72 -22.91
C GLY A 250 -0.97 -4.73 -23.05
N ASP A 251 -2.14 -5.16 -23.52
CA ASP A 251 -3.34 -4.32 -23.69
C ASP A 251 -3.98 -3.83 -22.38
N CYS A 252 -3.33 -4.05 -21.23
CA CYS A 252 -3.67 -3.51 -19.93
C CYS A 252 -5.19 -3.60 -19.58
N PRO A 253 -5.76 -4.81 -19.49
CA PRO A 253 -7.20 -4.98 -19.30
C PRO A 253 -7.70 -4.31 -18.02
N VAL A 254 -8.92 -3.79 -18.11
CA VAL A 254 -9.63 -3.14 -17.01
C VAL A 254 -10.51 -4.17 -16.31
N LEU A 255 -10.28 -4.38 -15.02
CA LEU A 255 -11.02 -5.33 -14.19
C LEU A 255 -11.85 -4.58 -13.15
N GLY A 256 -13.17 -4.63 -13.29
CA GLY A 256 -14.10 -4.24 -12.25
C GLY A 256 -14.11 -5.21 -11.05
N PRO A 257 -14.78 -4.85 -9.95
CA PRO A 257 -14.96 -5.76 -8.81
C PRO A 257 -15.62 -7.07 -9.24
N GLY A 258 -14.97 -8.20 -8.96
CA GLY A 258 -15.42 -9.55 -9.34
C GLY A 258 -15.06 -9.99 -10.76
N ASP A 259 -14.49 -9.10 -11.59
CA ASP A 259 -14.05 -9.47 -12.93
C ASP A 259 -12.84 -10.41 -12.87
N VAL A 260 -12.76 -11.27 -13.87
CA VAL A 260 -11.74 -12.31 -13.99
C VAL A 260 -11.05 -12.20 -15.34
N GLU A 261 -9.72 -12.17 -15.31
CA GLU A 261 -8.86 -12.26 -16.48
C GLU A 261 -8.10 -13.59 -16.46
N GLN A 262 -8.02 -14.27 -17.60
CA GLN A 262 -7.25 -15.51 -17.71
C GLN A 262 -6.04 -15.27 -18.58
N VAL A 263 -4.85 -15.51 -18.03
CA VAL A 263 -3.58 -15.44 -18.77
C VAL A 263 -2.94 -16.82 -18.86
N CYS A 264 -2.21 -17.06 -19.95
CA CYS A 264 -1.55 -18.33 -20.21
C CYS A 264 -0.10 -18.10 -20.64
N PHE A 265 0.78 -18.94 -20.13
CA PHE A 265 2.20 -18.96 -20.46
C PHE A 265 2.59 -20.35 -20.96
N VAL A 266 3.40 -20.39 -22.02
CA VAL A 266 4.16 -21.59 -22.39
C VAL A 266 5.50 -21.51 -21.68
N VAL A 267 5.78 -22.50 -20.85
CA VAL A 267 7.07 -22.68 -20.18
C VAL A 267 7.83 -23.77 -20.91
N GLN A 268 9.07 -23.49 -21.28
CA GLN A 268 9.95 -24.44 -21.96
C GLN A 268 11.27 -24.56 -21.21
N GLU A 269 11.72 -25.80 -21.03
CA GLU A 269 13.07 -26.11 -20.57
C GLU A 269 14.08 -25.66 -21.63
N ILE A 270 15.11 -24.92 -21.21
CA ILE A 270 16.22 -24.53 -22.07
C ILE A 270 17.16 -25.74 -22.15
N GLY A 271 17.49 -26.18 -23.36
CA GLY A 271 18.49 -27.22 -23.53
C GLY A 271 19.84 -26.76 -22.96
N ASP A 272 20.59 -27.69 -22.39
CA ASP A 272 21.95 -27.39 -21.93
C ASP A 272 22.77 -26.90 -23.12
N GLY A 273 23.30 -25.67 -23.04
CA GLY A 273 24.34 -25.23 -23.97
C GLY A 273 25.54 -26.18 -23.90
N GLU A 274 26.31 -26.31 -24.99
CA GLU A 274 27.43 -27.25 -25.13
C GLU A 274 28.55 -27.11 -24.06
N GLU A 275 28.49 -26.11 -23.18
CA GLU A 275 29.52 -25.78 -22.17
C GLU A 275 29.08 -25.98 -20.69
N VAL A 276 28.13 -26.86 -20.38
CA VAL A 276 27.75 -27.17 -18.98
C VAL A 276 28.17 -28.59 -18.61
N THR A 277 29.02 -28.73 -17.59
CA THR A 277 29.46 -30.04 -17.06
C THR A 277 28.31 -30.81 -16.43
N GLU A 278 28.34 -32.14 -16.48
CA GLU A 278 27.26 -33.00 -15.93
C GLU A 278 27.02 -32.78 -14.43
N GLU A 279 28.06 -32.48 -13.64
CA GLU A 279 27.93 -32.12 -12.22
C GLU A 279 27.14 -30.82 -12.00
N GLU A 280 27.29 -29.85 -12.92
CA GLU A 280 26.58 -28.58 -12.86
C GLU A 280 25.11 -28.72 -13.29
N LYS A 281 24.81 -29.68 -14.19
CA LYS A 281 23.45 -30.08 -14.57
C LYS A 281 22.72 -30.79 -13.45
N GLU A 282 23.39 -31.73 -12.77
CA GLU A 282 22.80 -32.47 -11.65
C GLU A 282 22.49 -31.53 -10.48
N ARG A 283 23.40 -30.60 -10.17
CA ARG A 283 23.20 -29.56 -9.16
C ARG A 283 22.10 -28.54 -9.52
N ARG A 284 21.86 -28.26 -10.81
CA ARG A 284 20.71 -27.44 -11.27
C ARG A 284 19.39 -28.20 -11.10
N ARG A 285 19.33 -29.45 -11.57
CA ARG A 285 18.15 -30.32 -11.44
C ARG A 285 17.75 -30.54 -9.98
N GLU A 286 18.71 -30.75 -9.08
CA GLU A 286 18.44 -30.87 -7.63
C GLU A 286 17.88 -29.58 -7.01
N LYS A 287 18.25 -28.40 -7.53
CA LYS A 287 17.71 -27.11 -7.08
C LYS A 287 16.32 -26.82 -7.64
N GLU A 288 16.04 -27.31 -8.84
CA GLU A 288 14.78 -27.08 -9.54
C GLU A 288 13.70 -28.06 -9.10
N VAL A 289 14.05 -29.26 -8.61
CA VAL A 289 13.10 -30.23 -8.06
C VAL A 289 13.04 -30.12 -6.54
N ILE A 290 11.99 -29.47 -6.04
CA ILE A 290 11.70 -29.40 -4.61
C ILE A 290 10.47 -30.26 -4.35
N ASP A 291 10.62 -31.30 -3.51
CA ASP A 291 9.52 -32.18 -3.10
C ASP A 291 8.76 -32.83 -4.30
N GLY A 292 9.51 -33.27 -5.32
CA GLY A 292 8.96 -33.89 -6.54
C GLY A 292 8.26 -32.92 -7.51
N LYS A 293 8.32 -31.61 -7.24
CA LYS A 293 7.80 -30.55 -8.11
C LYS A 293 8.95 -29.82 -8.78
N LEU A 294 8.93 -29.80 -10.11
CA LEU A 294 9.86 -29.00 -10.92
C LEU A 294 9.41 -27.54 -10.88
N ILE A 295 10.22 -26.67 -10.29
CA ILE A 295 9.93 -25.26 -10.08
C ILE A 295 10.43 -24.46 -11.29
N PHE A 296 9.49 -23.82 -11.98
CA PHE A 296 9.78 -23.03 -13.17
C PHE A 296 9.91 -21.54 -12.93
N GLY A 297 9.33 -20.99 -11.85
CA GLY A 297 9.33 -19.54 -11.65
C GLY A 297 8.29 -18.99 -10.67
N ILE A 298 8.11 -17.67 -10.69
CA ILE A 298 7.15 -16.92 -9.89
C ILE A 298 6.34 -16.00 -10.81
N LEU A 299 5.01 -15.94 -10.64
CA LEU A 299 4.17 -15.01 -11.37
C LEU A 299 4.13 -13.68 -10.63
N SER A 300 4.55 -12.61 -11.31
CA SER A 300 4.55 -11.24 -10.83
C SER A 300 3.49 -10.40 -11.56
N LEU A 301 2.66 -9.74 -10.78
CA LEU A 301 1.50 -8.96 -11.22
C LEU A 301 1.63 -7.52 -10.77
N GLY A 302 1.30 -6.58 -11.64
CA GLY A 302 1.20 -5.16 -11.32
C GLY A 302 -0.10 -4.60 -11.87
N TRP A 303 -0.72 -3.69 -11.12
CA TRP A 303 -1.96 -3.02 -11.53
C TRP A 303 -1.99 -1.57 -11.08
N ARG A 304 -2.92 -0.82 -11.67
CA ARG A 304 -3.22 0.56 -11.34
C ARG A 304 -4.68 0.70 -10.93
N GLY A 305 -4.90 1.18 -9.71
CA GLY A 305 -6.20 1.64 -9.27
C GLY A 305 -6.46 3.09 -9.67
N ALA A 306 -7.55 3.65 -9.12
CA ALA A 306 -7.92 5.05 -9.33
C ALA A 306 -6.75 6.01 -9.08
N MET A 307 -6.62 7.01 -9.97
CA MET A 307 -5.63 8.09 -9.87
C MET A 307 -4.17 7.61 -9.79
N GLY A 308 -3.89 6.44 -10.35
CA GLY A 308 -2.53 5.91 -10.52
C GLY A 308 -1.94 5.26 -9.27
N ASN A 309 -2.79 4.87 -8.30
CA ASN A 309 -2.35 3.99 -7.21
C ASN A 309 -1.82 2.69 -7.80
N ARG A 310 -0.60 2.30 -7.43
CA ARG A 310 0.01 1.08 -7.94
C ARG A 310 -0.12 -0.02 -6.91
N GLY A 311 -0.54 -1.19 -7.38
CA GLY A 311 -0.45 -2.43 -6.63
C GLY A 311 0.50 -3.40 -7.32
N PHE A 312 1.14 -4.25 -6.52
CA PHE A 312 2.01 -5.31 -7.01
C PHE A 312 1.87 -6.57 -6.15
N LEU A 313 1.74 -7.73 -6.80
CA LEU A 313 1.63 -9.02 -6.13
C LEU A 313 2.54 -10.03 -6.82
N SER A 314 3.22 -10.87 -6.04
CA SER A 314 3.93 -12.04 -6.56
C SER A 314 3.36 -13.30 -5.93
N THR A 315 3.26 -14.37 -6.71
CA THR A 315 2.88 -15.69 -6.19
C THR A 315 4.05 -16.34 -5.44
N GLY A 316 3.79 -17.47 -4.78
CA GLY A 316 4.87 -18.40 -4.44
C GLY A 316 5.43 -19.12 -5.68
N SER A 317 6.38 -20.03 -5.45
CA SER A 317 7.01 -20.82 -6.51
C SER A 317 6.02 -21.71 -7.27
N LEU A 318 5.94 -21.47 -8.57
CA LEU A 318 5.13 -22.20 -9.53
C LEU A 318 5.96 -23.30 -10.18
N GLY A 319 5.29 -24.39 -10.54
CA GLY A 319 5.95 -25.58 -11.05
C GLY A 319 4.97 -26.67 -11.45
N ALA A 320 5.48 -27.76 -12.03
CA ALA A 320 4.71 -28.96 -12.34
C ALA A 320 5.21 -30.15 -11.51
N ARG A 321 4.28 -31.06 -11.17
CA ARG A 321 4.69 -32.38 -10.68
C ARG A 321 5.27 -33.19 -11.83
N ILE A 322 6.38 -33.87 -11.55
CA ILE A 322 6.99 -34.84 -12.46
C ILE A 322 6.31 -36.20 -12.27
#